data_AF-A0AAD7UK31-F1
#
_entry.id   AF-A0AAD7UK31-F1
#
_cell.length_a   1.000
_cell.length_b   1.000
_cell.length_c   1.000
_cell.angle_alpha   90.00
_cell.angle_beta   90.00
_cell.angle_gamma   90.00
#
_symmetry.space_group_name_H-M   'P 1'
#
loop_
_entity.id
_entity.type
_entity.pdbx_description
1 polymer ?
#
loop_
_entity_poly.entity_id
_entity_poly.type
_entity_poly.pdbx_seq_one_letter_code
_entity_poly.pdbx_strand_id
1 'polypeptide(L)'
;MMATKVVLEARGVDFRYPDRDGFGLRDVDVEVRAGRCVALVGFNAQGKSTLCRVLGKVALPHTPARKPRSGRVFYYPRNSYERVDPYASTIASSALIVTAIVALVGDRWARGSAATTAAFLIVGALFVSTTEHLRRRLRDARYRSRVVYVTTENDMAKIALKDSWTLARAVCGHLRWALSAEEREALAERLLAWAGFRMFTQGDDETRDAATCVLDKSVVCGTLSGGQRHLVYLLRALAPVFVADLGRRWTPRVDVLILDEAFNCLDAEVRPRALRLARRAIARGGVAAIVVDQVLHEVGVLCDQAVFVHDGAIVDRDDDAMRMIRHGAARERPRHPETDRYVDAFWSLERDMKLATGKSADLPPCGAEIQAAIDDLPEIHFLGPPWDAALLERGNAVRIVGLTSQRRYNGKAAVVLSRVEGDPFRYKVRLRDSQTLAVRRANLVRLEEEGGQVATTTGPRLLARLRDYAYSLIPAGKRKMS
;
A
#
# COMPACT_ATOMS: atom_id res chain seq x y z
N MET A 1 -0.43 -5.10 -27.12
CA MET A 1 -0.08 -4.96 -25.69
C MET A 1 1.37 -5.38 -25.50
N MET A 2 2.25 -4.49 -25.05
CA MET A 2 3.63 -4.86 -24.68
C MET A 2 3.57 -5.76 -23.43
N ALA A 3 4.23 -6.91 -23.46
CA ALA A 3 4.27 -7.84 -22.33
C ALA A 3 4.92 -7.15 -21.11
N THR A 4 4.21 -7.08 -19.98
CA THR A 4 4.72 -6.45 -18.75
C THR A 4 5.87 -7.27 -18.16
N LYS A 5 6.90 -6.59 -17.64
CA LYS A 5 8.12 -7.20 -17.07
C LYS A 5 7.78 -8.01 -15.81
N VAL A 6 8.29 -9.24 -15.70
CA VAL A 6 8.27 -10.04 -14.46
C VAL A 6 9.12 -9.34 -13.40
N VAL A 7 8.60 -9.19 -12.18
CA VAL A 7 9.31 -8.56 -11.05
C VAL A 7 9.58 -9.53 -9.92
N LEU A 8 8.75 -10.56 -9.77
CA LEU A 8 8.92 -11.61 -8.78
C LEU A 8 8.45 -12.93 -9.37
N GLU A 9 9.17 -14.00 -9.05
CA GLU A 9 8.93 -15.32 -9.61
C GLU A 9 9.32 -16.39 -8.60
N ALA A 10 8.52 -17.44 -8.47
CA ALA A 10 8.90 -18.69 -7.84
C ALA A 10 8.90 -19.79 -8.89
N ARG A 11 9.92 -20.66 -8.86
CA ARG A 11 10.02 -21.84 -9.72
C ARG A 11 10.26 -23.10 -8.91
N GLY A 12 9.38 -24.08 -9.04
CA GLY A 12 9.43 -25.41 -8.41
C GLY A 12 9.62 -25.35 -6.90
N VAL A 13 8.95 -24.41 -6.24
CA VAL A 13 9.16 -24.14 -4.80
C VAL A 13 8.43 -25.19 -3.96
N ASP A 14 9.20 -25.98 -3.21
CA ASP A 14 8.68 -26.80 -2.11
C ASP A 14 8.98 -26.17 -0.75
N PHE A 15 8.03 -26.27 0.17
CA PHE A 15 8.21 -25.86 1.56
C PHE A 15 7.50 -26.83 2.51
N ARG A 16 8.13 -27.10 3.66
CA ARG A 16 7.55 -27.92 4.73
C ARG A 16 7.84 -27.28 6.08
N TYR A 17 6.82 -27.22 6.93
CA TYR A 17 7.00 -26.80 8.33
C TYR A 17 7.69 -27.93 9.11
N PRO A 18 8.63 -27.62 10.02
CA PRO A 18 9.32 -28.65 10.81
C PRO A 18 8.37 -29.53 11.62
N ASP A 19 7.32 -28.93 12.18
CA ASP A 19 6.41 -29.57 13.13
C ASP A 19 5.10 -30.08 12.49
N ARG A 20 5.03 -30.15 11.16
CA ARG A 20 3.86 -30.71 10.44
C ARG A 20 4.24 -31.81 9.47
N ASP A 21 3.39 -32.81 9.42
CA ASP A 21 3.36 -33.77 8.33
C ASP A 21 2.68 -33.17 7.11
N GLY A 22 3.31 -33.36 5.94
CA GLY A 22 2.86 -32.79 4.67
C GLY A 22 3.66 -31.58 4.19
N PHE A 23 3.44 -31.22 2.93
CA PHE A 23 4.03 -30.03 2.32
C PHE A 23 3.17 -28.81 2.65
N GLY A 24 3.81 -27.72 3.09
CA GLY A 24 3.16 -26.41 3.18
C GLY A 24 3.06 -25.72 1.82
N LEU A 25 3.98 -26.05 0.90
CA LEU A 25 3.96 -25.74 -0.53
C LEU A 25 4.58 -26.90 -1.30
N ARG A 26 4.03 -27.26 -2.45
CA ARG A 26 4.51 -28.35 -3.32
C ARG A 26 4.54 -27.89 -4.77
N ASP A 27 5.73 -27.93 -5.37
CA ASP A 27 6.01 -27.62 -6.78
C ASP A 27 5.34 -26.33 -7.27
N VAL A 28 5.55 -25.24 -6.52
CA VAL A 28 4.87 -23.98 -6.80
C VAL A 28 5.63 -23.14 -7.82
N ASP A 29 4.98 -22.89 -8.96
CA ASP A 29 5.38 -21.96 -10.00
C ASP A 29 4.44 -20.74 -10.04
N VAL A 30 4.95 -19.55 -9.72
CA VAL A 30 4.16 -18.31 -9.82
C VAL A 30 5.01 -17.16 -10.35
N GLU A 31 4.43 -16.38 -11.28
CA GLU A 31 5.03 -15.15 -11.81
C GLU A 31 4.17 -13.95 -11.43
N VAL A 32 4.82 -12.87 -10.98
CA VAL A 32 4.17 -11.58 -10.73
C VAL A 32 4.84 -10.53 -11.57
N ARG A 33 4.02 -9.81 -12.35
CA ARG A 33 4.48 -8.80 -13.31
C ARG A 33 4.21 -7.39 -12.80
N ALA A 34 5.08 -6.46 -13.20
CA ALA A 34 4.93 -5.05 -12.87
C ALA A 34 3.55 -4.52 -13.30
N GLY A 35 2.90 -3.77 -12.42
CA GLY A 35 1.58 -3.18 -12.63
C GLY A 35 0.43 -4.20 -12.71
N ARG A 36 0.68 -5.47 -12.38
CA ARG A 36 -0.36 -6.51 -12.30
C ARG A 36 -0.64 -6.85 -10.85
N CYS A 37 -1.91 -7.09 -10.56
CA CYS A 37 -2.39 -7.55 -9.27
C CYS A 37 -2.89 -8.99 -9.38
N VAL A 38 -2.26 -9.91 -8.64
CA VAL A 38 -2.54 -11.34 -8.66
C VAL A 38 -3.18 -11.74 -7.33
N ALA A 39 -4.34 -12.39 -7.38
CA ALA A 39 -4.99 -12.95 -6.22
C ALA A 39 -4.52 -14.38 -5.95
N LEU A 40 -4.31 -14.73 -4.69
CA LEU A 40 -4.20 -16.11 -4.24
C LEU A 40 -5.50 -16.49 -3.54
N VAL A 41 -6.19 -17.48 -4.10
CA VAL A 41 -7.55 -17.87 -3.73
C VAL A 41 -7.57 -19.34 -3.34
N GLY A 42 -8.48 -19.71 -2.43
CA GLY A 42 -8.65 -21.09 -1.99
C GLY A 42 -9.06 -21.16 -0.52
N PHE A 43 -9.36 -22.36 -0.03
CA PHE A 43 -9.76 -22.58 1.36
C PHE A 43 -8.65 -22.22 2.36
N ASN A 44 -9.04 -22.09 3.63
CA ASN A 44 -8.11 -21.84 4.72
C ASN A 44 -7.11 -23.00 4.86
N ALA A 45 -5.90 -22.67 5.34
CA ALA A 45 -4.80 -23.63 5.54
C ALA A 45 -4.25 -24.34 4.27
N GLN A 46 -4.58 -23.86 3.06
CA GLN A 46 -4.09 -24.47 1.81
C GLN A 46 -2.70 -24.00 1.33
N GLY A 47 -2.01 -23.15 2.10
CA GLY A 47 -0.65 -22.69 1.77
C GLY A 47 -0.53 -21.27 1.22
N LYS A 48 -1.63 -20.53 1.03
CA LYS A 48 -1.63 -19.13 0.52
C LYS A 48 -0.68 -18.20 1.30
N SER A 49 -0.89 -18.07 2.61
CA SER A 49 -0.03 -17.23 3.47
C SER A 49 1.38 -17.80 3.64
N THR A 50 1.58 -19.11 3.46
CA THR A 50 2.92 -19.72 3.41
C THR A 50 3.68 -19.23 2.17
N LEU A 51 3.03 -19.24 1.00
CA LEU A 51 3.59 -18.73 -0.25
C LEU A 51 3.94 -17.24 -0.12
N CYS A 52 3.03 -16.43 0.42
CA CYS A 52 3.28 -15.01 0.66
C CYS A 52 4.47 -14.75 1.59
N ARG A 53 4.64 -15.54 2.66
CA ARG A 53 5.77 -15.41 3.58
C ARG A 53 7.10 -15.84 2.97
N VAL A 54 7.10 -16.90 2.15
CA VAL A 54 8.29 -17.30 1.37
C VAL A 54 8.65 -16.19 0.38
N LEU A 55 7.69 -15.72 -0.43
CA LEU A 55 7.93 -14.62 -1.37
C LEU A 55 8.37 -13.32 -0.68
N GLY A 56 7.77 -12.96 0.46
CA GLY A 56 8.16 -11.77 1.23
C GLY A 56 9.44 -11.92 2.06
N LYS A 57 10.02 -13.13 2.12
CA LYS A 57 11.13 -13.48 3.04
C LYS A 57 10.84 -13.06 4.49
N VAL A 58 9.60 -13.23 4.92
CA VAL A 58 9.11 -12.94 6.28
C VAL A 58 9.34 -14.16 7.17
N ALA A 59 9.44 -13.95 8.48
CA ALA A 59 9.54 -15.08 9.41
C ALA A 59 8.29 -15.97 9.30
N LEU A 60 8.50 -17.27 9.21
CA LEU A 60 7.43 -18.25 9.23
C LEU A 60 7.14 -18.62 10.71
N PRO A 61 5.87 -18.87 11.08
CA PRO A 61 5.53 -19.28 12.44
C PRO A 61 6.36 -20.49 12.87
N HIS A 62 6.85 -20.47 14.11
CA HIS A 62 7.56 -21.59 14.76
C HIS A 62 8.82 -22.10 14.05
N THR A 63 9.34 -21.39 13.03
CA THR A 63 10.58 -21.80 12.36
C THR A 63 11.52 -20.62 12.04
N PRO A 64 12.84 -20.77 12.27
CA PRO A 64 13.83 -19.84 11.74
C PRO A 64 13.98 -19.98 10.21
N ALA A 65 13.46 -21.06 9.61
CA ALA A 65 13.56 -21.33 8.19
C ALA A 65 12.73 -20.31 7.40
N ARG A 66 13.41 -19.42 6.69
CA ARG A 66 12.79 -18.49 5.73
C ARG A 66 12.88 -18.96 4.29
N LYS A 67 13.55 -20.09 4.06
CA LYS A 67 14.02 -20.56 2.75
C LYS A 67 13.21 -21.77 2.30
N PRO A 68 12.86 -21.86 1.01
CA PRO A 68 12.27 -23.08 0.45
C PRO A 68 13.24 -24.26 0.52
N ARG A 69 12.71 -25.48 0.59
CA ARG A 69 13.48 -26.73 0.65
C ARG A 69 14.15 -27.02 -0.69
N SER A 70 13.43 -26.78 -1.78
CA SER A 70 13.83 -26.95 -3.18
C SER A 70 13.26 -25.77 -3.99
N GLY A 71 13.63 -25.69 -5.27
CA GLY A 71 13.20 -24.58 -6.11
C GLY A 71 13.92 -23.27 -5.82
N ARG A 72 13.55 -22.23 -6.57
CA ARG A 72 14.17 -20.90 -6.47
C ARG A 72 13.14 -19.80 -6.56
N VAL A 73 13.39 -18.72 -5.82
CA VAL A 73 12.68 -17.46 -5.96
C VAL A 73 13.60 -16.51 -6.72
N PHE A 74 13.06 -15.78 -7.68
CA PHE A 74 13.78 -14.78 -8.45
C PHE A 74 13.08 -13.45 -8.32
N TYR A 75 13.87 -12.42 -8.10
CA TYR A 75 13.42 -11.05 -8.05
C TYR A 75 14.17 -10.23 -9.09
N TYR A 76 13.39 -9.46 -9.84
CA TYR A 76 13.83 -8.68 -10.99
C TYR A 76 13.49 -7.22 -10.71
N PRO A 77 14.45 -6.43 -10.16
CA PRO A 77 14.25 -5.00 -9.98
C PRO A 77 13.77 -4.33 -11.26
N ARG A 78 12.81 -3.40 -11.18
CA ARG A 78 12.30 -2.75 -12.40
C ARG A 78 13.38 -2.03 -13.20
N ASN A 79 14.32 -1.37 -12.52
CA ASN A 79 15.40 -0.60 -13.15
C ASN A 79 16.74 -1.37 -13.22
N SER A 80 16.71 -2.70 -13.09
CA SER A 80 17.90 -3.52 -13.27
C SER A 80 17.62 -4.64 -14.27
N TYR A 81 18.65 -5.02 -15.02
CA TYR A 81 18.68 -6.28 -15.76
C TYR A 81 19.15 -7.44 -14.86
N GLU A 82 19.56 -7.14 -13.63
CA GLU A 82 20.01 -8.12 -12.66
C GLU A 82 18.86 -9.03 -12.21
N ARG A 83 19.07 -10.33 -12.35
CA ARG A 83 18.21 -11.37 -11.76
C ARG A 83 18.81 -11.78 -10.42
N VAL A 84 18.06 -11.57 -9.34
CA VAL A 84 18.54 -11.83 -7.98
C VAL A 84 17.75 -12.98 -7.37
N ASP A 85 18.44 -14.04 -6.94
CA ASP A 85 17.86 -15.04 -6.05
C ASP A 85 18.06 -14.55 -4.59
N PRO A 86 16.98 -14.21 -3.86
CA PRO A 86 17.08 -13.71 -2.50
C PRO A 86 17.58 -14.79 -1.52
N TYR A 87 17.65 -16.06 -1.92
CA TYR A 87 18.12 -17.19 -1.13
C TYR A 87 19.46 -17.77 -1.57
N ALA A 88 20.06 -17.25 -2.65
CA ALA A 88 21.37 -17.67 -3.11
C ALA A 88 22.48 -17.30 -2.13
N SER A 89 23.39 -18.24 -1.89
CA SER A 89 24.63 -18.01 -1.14
C SER A 89 25.69 -17.40 -2.05
N THR A 90 26.47 -16.42 -1.56
CA THR A 90 27.52 -15.72 -2.35
C THR A 90 28.89 -16.38 -2.22
N ILE A 91 28.93 -17.70 -2.07
CA ILE A 91 30.17 -18.47 -1.81
C ILE A 91 31.22 -18.26 -2.91
N ALA A 92 30.80 -18.12 -4.18
CA ALA A 92 31.70 -17.98 -5.32
C ALA A 92 32.57 -16.71 -5.30
N SER A 93 32.01 -15.55 -4.91
CA SER A 93 32.79 -14.30 -4.81
C SER A 93 33.78 -14.31 -3.65
N SER A 94 33.47 -15.10 -2.61
CA SER A 94 34.29 -15.22 -1.42
C SER A 94 35.50 -16.13 -1.62
N ALA A 95 35.34 -17.20 -2.42
CA ALA A 95 36.45 -18.06 -2.83
C ALA A 95 37.53 -17.28 -3.59
N LEU A 96 37.13 -16.42 -4.54
CA LEU A 96 38.03 -15.53 -5.28
C LEU A 96 38.85 -14.59 -4.36
N ILE A 97 38.23 -14.06 -3.31
CA ILE A 97 38.92 -13.20 -2.34
C ILE A 97 39.92 -13.99 -1.51
N VAL A 98 39.58 -15.21 -1.06
CA VAL A 98 40.53 -16.10 -0.36
C VAL A 98 41.68 -16.46 -1.27
N THR A 99 41.39 -16.85 -2.51
CA THR A 99 42.42 -17.16 -3.51
C THR A 99 43.33 -15.95 -3.76
N ALA A 100 42.77 -14.74 -3.86
CA ALA A 100 43.54 -13.51 -4.03
C ALA A 100 44.39 -13.18 -2.79
N ILE A 101 43.86 -13.34 -1.57
CA ILE A 101 44.62 -13.14 -0.32
C ILE A 101 45.75 -14.17 -0.21
N VAL A 102 45.47 -15.44 -0.50
CA VAL A 102 46.48 -16.51 -0.52
C VAL A 102 47.55 -16.23 -1.56
N ALA A 103 47.19 -15.75 -2.76
CA ALA A 103 48.15 -15.38 -3.80
C ALA A 103 49.00 -14.16 -3.41
N LEU A 104 48.41 -13.13 -2.79
CA LEU A 104 49.12 -11.92 -2.35
C LEU A 104 50.11 -12.18 -1.21
N VAL A 105 49.80 -13.17 -0.37
CA VAL A 105 50.65 -13.60 0.77
C VAL A 105 51.64 -14.71 0.36
N GLY A 106 51.35 -15.42 -0.75
CA GLY A 106 52.11 -16.52 -1.34
C GLY A 106 53.60 -16.24 -1.56
N ASP A 107 53.97 -15.01 -1.96
CA ASP A 107 55.38 -14.64 -2.16
C ASP A 107 56.17 -14.53 -0.84
N ARG A 108 55.49 -14.34 0.30
CA ARG A 108 56.12 -14.40 1.64
C ARG A 108 56.09 -15.80 2.24
N TRP A 109 55.39 -16.73 1.58
CA TRP A 109 54.99 -18.05 2.08
C TRP A 109 56.10 -19.09 2.01
N ALA A 110 57.06 -18.91 1.10
CA ALA A 110 58.19 -19.83 0.93
C ALA A 110 59.18 -19.87 2.12
N ARG A 111 59.00 -19.07 3.18
CA ARG A 111 59.94 -18.94 4.32
C ARG A 111 59.32 -19.12 5.72
N GLY A 112 58.03 -19.46 5.85
CA GLY A 112 57.30 -19.45 7.15
C GLY A 112 56.92 -20.82 7.74
N SER A 113 56.68 -20.88 9.07
CA SER A 113 56.24 -22.08 9.80
C SER A 113 54.74 -22.37 9.60
N ALA A 114 54.33 -23.65 9.66
CA ALA A 114 52.94 -24.10 9.44
C ALA A 114 51.87 -23.33 10.26
N ALA A 115 52.24 -22.81 11.44
CA ALA A 115 51.37 -21.99 12.28
C ALA A 115 50.96 -20.66 11.62
N THR A 116 51.85 -20.02 10.86
CA THR A 116 51.52 -18.78 10.14
C THR A 116 50.53 -19.04 9.01
N THR A 117 50.69 -20.14 8.28
CA THR A 117 49.75 -20.57 7.23
C THR A 117 48.35 -20.84 7.80
N ALA A 118 48.25 -21.54 8.94
CA ALA A 118 46.99 -21.78 9.61
C ALA A 118 46.30 -20.46 10.04
N ALA A 119 47.07 -19.51 10.59
CA ALA A 119 46.54 -18.20 10.98
C ALA A 119 45.98 -17.41 9.78
N PHE A 120 46.65 -17.41 8.63
CA PHE A 120 46.15 -16.75 7.43
C PHE A 120 44.89 -17.40 6.85
N LEU A 121 44.79 -18.73 6.86
CA LEU A 121 43.56 -19.43 6.44
C LEU A 121 42.38 -19.10 7.35
N ILE A 122 42.61 -19.02 8.66
CA ILE A 122 41.60 -18.63 9.65
C ILE A 122 41.15 -17.19 9.41
N VAL A 123 42.08 -16.25 9.23
CA VAL A 123 41.75 -14.84 8.95
C VAL A 123 41.02 -14.69 7.62
N GLY A 124 41.43 -15.40 6.58
CA GLY A 124 40.75 -15.43 5.29
C GLY A 124 39.32 -15.99 5.38
N ALA A 125 39.13 -17.08 6.13
CA ALA A 125 37.81 -17.66 6.39
C ALA A 125 36.90 -16.73 7.21
N LEU A 126 37.43 -16.07 8.24
CA LEU A 126 36.73 -15.04 9.02
C LEU A 126 36.34 -13.84 8.14
N PHE A 127 37.25 -13.35 7.30
CA PHE A 127 36.98 -12.25 6.37
C PHE A 127 35.88 -12.61 5.36
N VAL A 128 35.95 -13.81 4.77
CA VAL A 128 34.89 -14.35 3.91
C VAL A 128 33.57 -14.45 4.64
N SER A 129 33.55 -15.03 5.83
CA SER A 129 32.32 -15.20 6.61
C SER A 129 31.68 -13.85 6.94
N THR A 130 32.49 -12.86 7.34
CA THR A 130 32.03 -11.52 7.73
C THR A 130 31.53 -10.72 6.52
N THR A 131 32.27 -10.74 5.41
CA THR A 131 31.87 -10.07 4.17
C THR A 131 30.61 -10.71 3.58
N GLU A 132 30.49 -12.03 3.64
CA GLU A 132 29.30 -12.77 3.22
C GLU A 132 28.09 -12.40 4.08
N HIS A 133 28.26 -12.36 5.40
CA HIS A 133 27.21 -11.97 6.32
C HIS A 133 26.72 -10.54 6.07
N LEU A 134 27.64 -9.60 5.83
CA LEU A 134 27.31 -8.22 5.51
C LEU A 134 26.59 -8.10 4.17
N ARG A 135 27.09 -8.76 3.11
CA ARG A 135 26.46 -8.77 1.78
C ARG A 135 25.05 -9.37 1.84
N ARG A 136 24.85 -10.45 2.59
CA ARG A 136 23.53 -11.03 2.84
C ARG A 136 22.61 -10.05 3.55
N ARG A 137 23.08 -9.43 4.64
CA ARG A 137 22.28 -8.42 5.36
C ARG A 137 21.87 -7.26 4.47
N LEU A 138 22.77 -6.76 3.62
CA LEU A 138 22.47 -5.66 2.70
C LEU A 138 21.49 -6.07 1.59
N ARG A 139 21.65 -7.26 1.00
CA ARG A 139 20.69 -7.78 0.00
C ARG A 139 19.32 -8.02 0.61
N ASP A 140 19.27 -8.59 1.81
CA ASP A 140 18.02 -8.84 2.53
C ASP A 140 17.30 -7.53 2.87
N ALA A 141 18.05 -6.52 3.34
CA ALA A 141 17.49 -5.20 3.61
C ALA A 141 16.94 -4.55 2.33
N ARG A 142 17.68 -4.64 1.21
CA ARG A 142 17.25 -4.10 -0.08
C ARG A 142 16.05 -4.86 -0.66
N TYR A 143 15.99 -6.17 -0.46
CA TYR A 143 14.86 -6.99 -0.87
C TYR A 143 13.60 -6.60 -0.09
N ARG A 144 13.69 -6.56 1.24
CA ARG A 144 12.56 -6.20 2.12
C ARG A 144 12.11 -4.75 1.99
N SER A 145 12.98 -3.85 1.53
CA SER A 145 12.55 -2.48 1.24
C SER A 145 11.81 -2.36 -0.10
N ARG A 146 11.86 -3.38 -0.96
CA ARG A 146 11.23 -3.38 -2.30
C ARG A 146 10.07 -4.38 -2.42
N VAL A 147 10.10 -5.48 -1.68
CA VAL A 147 9.01 -6.43 -1.52
C VAL A 147 8.43 -6.23 -0.13
N VAL A 148 7.29 -5.54 -0.06
CA VAL A 148 6.66 -5.15 1.20
C VAL A 148 5.52 -6.13 1.49
N TYR A 149 5.60 -6.79 2.63
CA TYR A 149 4.55 -7.70 3.12
C TYR A 149 3.72 -7.00 4.19
N VAL A 150 2.40 -7.09 4.06
CA VAL A 150 1.41 -6.53 4.98
C VAL A 150 0.42 -7.62 5.34
N THR A 151 0.28 -7.92 6.63
CA THR A 151 -0.67 -8.92 7.13
C THR A 151 -1.47 -8.41 8.32
N THR A 152 -2.64 -8.99 8.61
CA THR A 152 -3.45 -8.77 9.82
C THR A 152 -2.90 -9.47 11.06
N GLU A 153 -2.17 -10.57 10.90
CA GLU A 153 -1.51 -11.25 12.01
C GLU A 153 -0.36 -10.41 12.60
N ASN A 154 0.18 -10.88 13.72
CA ASN A 154 1.17 -10.24 14.59
C ASN A 154 2.51 -9.93 13.87
N ASP A 155 2.48 -9.02 12.90
CA ASP A 155 3.64 -8.62 12.12
C ASP A 155 4.59 -7.86 13.04
N MET A 156 5.85 -8.29 13.06
CA MET A 156 6.93 -7.58 13.76
C MET A 156 6.99 -6.09 13.38
N ALA A 157 6.53 -5.72 12.18
CA ALA A 157 6.43 -4.34 11.72
C ALA A 157 5.30 -3.54 12.40
N LYS A 158 4.23 -4.19 12.88
CA LYS A 158 3.18 -3.56 13.72
C LYS A 158 3.67 -3.31 15.13
N ILE A 159 4.43 -4.25 15.68
CA ILE A 159 5.11 -4.11 16.98
C ILE A 159 6.17 -2.99 16.91
N ALA A 160 6.74 -2.74 15.72
CA ALA A 160 7.70 -1.66 15.52
C ALA A 160 7.09 -0.24 15.58
N LEU A 161 5.75 -0.10 15.48
CA LEU A 161 5.10 1.19 15.76
C LEU A 161 5.22 1.47 17.26
N LYS A 162 5.99 2.49 17.64
CA LYS A 162 6.10 2.87 19.05
C LYS A 162 4.84 3.61 19.48
N ASP A 163 4.36 3.29 20.67
CA ASP A 163 3.14 3.91 21.21
C ASP A 163 3.25 5.42 21.35
N SER A 164 4.46 5.94 21.55
CA SER A 164 4.76 7.37 21.63
C SER A 164 4.85 8.10 20.28
N TRP A 165 4.73 7.40 19.15
CA TRP A 165 4.79 8.05 17.84
C TRP A 165 3.47 8.72 17.50
N THR A 166 3.56 9.97 17.05
CA THR A 166 2.46 10.67 16.37
C THR A 166 2.09 9.97 15.07
N LEU A 167 0.87 10.19 14.59
CA LEU A 167 0.38 9.57 13.34
C LEU A 167 1.25 9.92 12.13
N ALA A 168 1.65 11.19 11.98
CA ALA A 168 2.53 11.62 10.89
C ALA A 168 3.87 10.87 10.89
N ARG A 169 4.47 10.70 12.07
CA ARG A 169 5.73 9.96 12.25
C ARG A 169 5.54 8.47 11.98
N ALA A 170 4.42 7.90 12.42
CA ALA A 170 4.10 6.50 12.21
C ALA A 170 3.89 6.17 10.73
N VAL A 171 3.16 7.00 9.98
CA VAL A 171 2.94 6.79 8.54
C VAL A 171 4.19 7.12 7.73
N CYS A 172 4.70 8.36 7.83
CA CYS A 172 5.72 8.87 6.89
C CYS A 172 7.13 9.00 7.47
N GLY A 173 7.36 8.70 8.75
CA GLY A 173 8.66 8.95 9.41
C GLY A 173 9.85 8.17 8.82
N HIS A 174 9.59 7.05 8.14
CA HIS A 174 10.63 6.28 7.44
C HIS A 174 11.10 6.96 6.13
N LEU A 175 10.35 7.95 5.64
CA LEU A 175 10.64 8.71 4.42
C LEU A 175 11.51 9.94 4.69
N ARG A 176 12.09 10.09 5.90
CA ARG A 176 12.87 11.28 6.31
C ARG A 176 14.06 11.62 5.41
N TRP A 177 14.57 10.63 4.67
CA TRP A 177 15.68 10.79 3.75
C TRP A 177 15.24 11.20 2.35
N ALA A 178 13.95 11.04 2.05
CA ALA A 178 13.34 11.33 0.75
C ALA A 178 12.56 12.66 0.76
N LEU A 179 11.94 12.96 1.91
CA LEU A 179 10.98 14.05 2.10
C LEU A 179 11.35 14.93 3.30
N SER A 180 11.09 16.24 3.17
CA SER A 180 11.18 17.21 4.27
C SER A 180 10.18 16.88 5.40
N ALA A 181 10.26 17.58 6.54
CA ALA A 181 9.28 17.40 7.60
C ALA A 181 7.86 17.78 7.15
N GLU A 182 7.73 18.91 6.47
CA GLU A 182 6.47 19.45 5.94
C GLU A 182 5.87 18.51 4.87
N GLU A 183 6.70 18.02 3.94
CA GLU A 183 6.29 17.05 2.91
C GLU A 183 5.77 15.74 3.52
N ARG A 184 6.39 15.27 4.61
CA ARG A 184 5.96 14.05 5.32
C ARG A 184 4.64 14.23 6.04
N GLU A 185 4.43 15.37 6.69
CA GLU A 185 3.17 15.71 7.36
C GLU A 185 2.03 15.82 6.34
N ALA A 186 2.25 16.53 5.24
CA ALA A 186 1.27 16.67 4.17
C ALA A 186 0.90 15.32 3.53
N LEU A 187 1.89 14.44 3.29
CA LEU A 187 1.62 13.09 2.78
C LEU A 187 0.81 12.26 3.80
N ALA A 188 1.18 12.30 5.07
CA ALA A 188 0.48 11.55 6.11
C ALA A 188 -0.98 12.00 6.25
N GLU A 189 -1.22 13.31 6.25
CA GLU A 189 -2.55 13.91 6.27
C GLU A 189 -3.42 13.41 5.11
N ARG A 190 -2.89 13.45 3.88
CA ARG A 190 -3.63 12.99 2.70
C ARG A 190 -3.99 11.51 2.78
N LEU A 191 -3.03 10.66 3.17
CA LEU A 191 -3.23 9.22 3.27
C LEU A 191 -4.26 8.87 4.34
N LEU A 192 -4.20 9.51 5.51
CA LEU A 192 -5.15 9.30 6.60
C LEU A 192 -6.55 9.81 6.23
N ALA A 193 -6.64 10.98 5.59
CA ALA A 193 -7.91 11.52 5.12
C ALA A 193 -8.57 10.62 4.07
N TRP A 194 -7.82 10.10 3.09
CA TRP A 194 -8.37 9.21 2.07
C TRP A 194 -8.79 7.86 2.60
N ALA A 195 -8.03 7.31 3.55
CA ALA A 195 -8.44 6.12 4.27
C ALA A 195 -9.69 6.34 5.12
N GLY A 196 -10.14 7.59 5.31
CA GLY A 196 -11.26 7.93 6.15
C GLY A 196 -10.95 7.74 7.63
N PHE A 197 -9.68 7.91 8.03
CA PHE A 197 -9.27 7.79 9.42
C PHE A 197 -10.00 8.82 10.28
N ARG A 198 -10.68 8.35 11.34
CA ARG A 198 -11.33 9.18 12.35
C ARG A 198 -11.00 8.65 13.74
N MET A 199 -10.90 9.57 14.69
CA MET A 199 -10.76 9.24 16.10
C MET A 199 -12.06 9.53 16.84
N PHE A 200 -12.55 8.54 17.59
CA PHE A 200 -13.74 8.66 18.43
C PHE A 200 -13.30 8.73 19.89
N THR A 201 -13.73 9.76 20.62
CA THR A 201 -13.59 9.85 22.08
C THR A 201 -14.94 9.53 22.72
N GLN A 202 -14.96 8.73 23.79
CA GLN A 202 -16.18 8.50 24.56
C GLN A 202 -16.57 9.81 25.27
N GLY A 203 -17.71 10.40 24.90
CA GLY A 203 -18.34 11.50 25.63
C GLY A 203 -18.39 12.87 24.93
N ASP A 204 -17.76 13.04 23.76
CA ASP A 204 -17.87 14.26 22.96
C ASP A 204 -18.66 13.98 21.66
N ASP A 205 -19.36 15.01 21.17
CA ASP A 205 -19.92 15.05 19.81
C ASP A 205 -18.84 14.57 18.82
N GLU A 206 -19.21 13.59 17.99
CA GLU A 206 -18.41 13.06 16.90
C GLU A 206 -17.61 14.17 16.20
N THR A 207 -16.35 13.95 15.78
CA THR A 207 -15.62 14.63 14.67
C THR A 207 -14.24 15.24 14.98
N ARG A 208 -13.21 14.41 15.24
CA ARG A 208 -11.86 14.80 14.79
C ARG A 208 -11.62 14.25 13.39
N ASP A 209 -11.55 15.17 12.41
CA ASP A 209 -11.14 14.83 11.05
C ASP A 209 -9.67 14.39 11.00
N ALA A 210 -9.31 13.61 9.97
CA ALA A 210 -7.96 13.04 9.84
C ALA A 210 -6.87 14.12 9.89
N ALA A 211 -7.10 15.28 9.27
CA ALA A 211 -6.17 16.41 9.24
C ALA A 211 -5.88 16.96 10.65
N THR A 212 -6.92 17.11 11.46
CA THR A 212 -6.79 17.55 12.84
C THR A 212 -6.05 16.50 13.68
N CYS A 213 -6.28 15.21 13.43
CA CYS A 213 -5.53 14.13 14.10
C CYS A 213 -4.04 14.08 13.72
N VAL A 214 -3.66 14.48 12.49
CA VAL A 214 -2.25 14.49 12.07
C VAL A 214 -1.48 15.61 12.76
N LEU A 215 -2.09 16.78 12.91
CA LEU A 215 -1.49 17.97 13.51
C LEU A 215 -1.47 17.92 15.03
N ASP A 216 -2.43 17.22 15.63
CA ASP A 216 -2.48 17.04 17.08
C ASP A 216 -1.39 16.06 17.55
N LYS A 217 -0.30 16.62 18.07
CA LYS A 217 0.82 15.84 18.60
C LYS A 217 0.48 15.05 19.87
N SER A 218 -0.66 15.33 20.52
CA SER A 218 -1.14 14.53 21.65
C SER A 218 -1.68 13.17 21.20
N VAL A 219 -2.09 13.06 19.92
CA VAL A 219 -2.54 11.81 19.33
C VAL A 219 -1.34 10.94 18.98
N VAL A 220 -1.25 9.78 19.61
CA VAL A 220 -0.14 8.84 19.44
C VAL A 220 -0.63 7.42 19.18
N CYS A 221 0.23 6.55 18.65
CA CYS A 221 -0.16 5.18 18.28
C CYS A 221 -0.68 4.35 19.46
N GLY A 222 -0.29 4.67 20.70
CA GLY A 222 -0.77 4.00 21.91
C GLY A 222 -2.24 4.24 22.24
N THR A 223 -2.86 5.30 21.69
CA THR A 223 -4.28 5.62 21.94
C THR A 223 -5.22 5.05 20.88
N LEU A 224 -4.69 4.27 19.93
CA LEU A 224 -5.45 3.74 18.79
C LEU A 224 -6.07 2.38 19.10
N SER A 225 -7.25 2.12 18.56
CA SER A 225 -7.81 0.77 18.51
C SER A 225 -6.97 -0.15 17.61
N GLY A 226 -7.14 -1.47 17.74
CA GLY A 226 -6.41 -2.44 16.93
C GLY A 226 -6.59 -2.21 15.42
N GLY A 227 -7.82 -1.96 14.97
CA GLY A 227 -8.12 -1.65 13.57
C GLY A 227 -7.52 -0.32 13.10
N GLN A 228 -7.57 0.74 13.91
CA GLN A 228 -6.95 2.03 13.60
C GLN A 228 -5.42 1.91 13.49
N ARG A 229 -4.78 1.18 14.42
CA ARG A 229 -3.33 0.93 14.39
C ARG A 229 -2.93 0.11 13.17
N HIS A 230 -3.76 -0.87 12.79
CA HIS A 230 -3.57 -1.65 11.56
C HIS A 230 -3.67 -0.78 10.31
N LEU A 231 -4.64 0.15 10.26
CA LEU A 231 -4.73 1.11 9.16
C LEU A 231 -3.47 1.97 9.06
N VAL A 232 -2.98 2.52 10.17
CA VAL A 232 -1.73 3.31 10.18
C VAL A 232 -0.54 2.50 9.65
N TYR A 233 -0.46 1.22 10.01
CA TYR A 233 0.54 0.30 9.49
C TYR A 233 0.40 0.05 7.98
N LEU A 234 -0.82 -0.20 7.48
CA LEU A 234 -1.10 -0.33 6.04
C LEU A 234 -0.70 0.95 5.28
N LEU A 235 -1.07 2.12 5.79
CA LEU A 235 -0.71 3.41 5.18
C LEU A 235 0.81 3.64 5.18
N ARG A 236 1.51 3.25 6.24
CA ARG A 236 2.97 3.28 6.29
C ARG A 236 3.59 2.42 5.19
N ALA A 237 3.05 1.24 4.92
CA ALA A 237 3.53 0.35 3.87
C ALA A 237 3.27 0.90 2.45
N LEU A 238 2.14 1.58 2.26
CA LEU A 238 1.75 2.19 0.99
C LEU A 238 2.46 3.52 0.71
N ALA A 239 2.84 4.28 1.75
CA ALA A 239 3.38 5.63 1.62
C ALA A 239 4.54 5.77 0.62
N PRO A 240 5.56 4.88 0.58
CA PRO A 240 6.63 4.93 -0.42
C PRO A 240 6.16 4.91 -1.87
N VAL A 241 5.04 4.24 -2.17
CA VAL A 241 4.51 4.10 -3.54
C VAL A 241 4.16 5.47 -4.12
N PHE A 242 3.71 6.40 -3.28
CA PHE A 242 3.30 7.75 -3.70
C PHE A 242 4.48 8.73 -3.84
N VAL A 243 5.70 8.28 -3.55
CA VAL A 243 6.94 9.08 -3.55
C VAL A 243 7.83 8.73 -4.76
N ALA A 244 7.59 7.60 -5.44
CA ALA A 244 8.52 6.92 -6.33
C ALA A 244 9.05 7.70 -7.55
N ASP A 245 8.39 8.80 -7.94
CA ASP A 245 8.65 9.56 -9.17
C ASP A 245 9.15 11.00 -8.95
N LEU A 246 9.58 11.34 -7.72
CA LEU A 246 10.12 12.66 -7.38
C LEU A 246 11.44 13.06 -8.07
N GLY A 247 12.06 12.18 -8.88
CA GLY A 247 13.36 12.44 -9.52
C GLY A 247 14.54 12.65 -8.56
N ARG A 248 14.37 12.35 -7.26
CA ARG A 248 15.38 12.58 -6.23
C ARG A 248 16.39 11.43 -6.17
N ARG A 249 17.63 11.76 -5.77
CA ARG A 249 18.74 10.79 -5.62
C ARG A 249 18.39 9.60 -4.70
N TRP A 250 17.56 9.84 -3.68
CA TRP A 250 17.15 8.83 -2.70
C TRP A 250 15.62 8.72 -2.67
N THR A 251 15.07 8.06 -3.69
CA THR A 251 13.63 7.85 -3.77
C THR A 251 13.30 6.42 -3.32
N PRO A 252 12.51 6.24 -2.24
CA PRO A 252 12.11 4.93 -1.77
C PRO A 252 11.18 4.29 -2.81
N ARG A 253 11.32 3.00 -3.03
CA ARG A 253 10.61 2.27 -4.07
C ARG A 253 10.13 0.92 -3.58
N VAL A 254 8.86 0.66 -3.83
CA VAL A 254 8.22 -0.63 -3.63
C VAL A 254 7.96 -1.21 -5.00
N ASP A 255 8.56 -2.36 -5.28
CA ASP A 255 8.37 -3.07 -6.54
C ASP A 255 7.18 -4.03 -6.45
N VAL A 256 7.02 -4.67 -5.30
CA VAL A 256 5.98 -5.68 -5.01
C VAL A 256 5.34 -5.41 -3.66
N LEU A 257 4.01 -5.46 -3.61
CA LEU A 257 3.20 -5.40 -2.39
C LEU A 257 2.50 -6.74 -2.18
N ILE A 258 2.70 -7.36 -1.03
CA ILE A 258 2.01 -8.60 -0.65
C ILE A 258 1.02 -8.24 0.45
N LEU A 259 -0.27 -8.37 0.15
CA LEU A 259 -1.40 -8.04 1.02
C LEU A 259 -2.05 -9.34 1.47
N ASP A 260 -1.67 -9.83 2.64
CA ASP A 260 -2.13 -11.10 3.20
C ASP A 260 -3.23 -10.85 4.24
N GLU A 261 -4.48 -10.90 3.79
CA GLU A 261 -5.68 -10.54 4.56
C GLU A 261 -5.65 -9.12 5.13
N ALA A 262 -4.91 -8.22 4.47
CA ALA A 262 -4.52 -6.92 4.98
C ALA A 262 -5.68 -5.95 5.28
N PHE A 263 -6.93 -6.30 4.97
CA PHE A 263 -8.10 -5.43 5.18
C PHE A 263 -9.09 -5.99 6.22
N ASN A 264 -8.89 -7.23 6.69
CA ASN A 264 -9.87 -7.93 7.54
C ASN A 264 -10.10 -7.28 8.92
N CYS A 265 -9.13 -6.54 9.46
CA CYS A 265 -9.26 -5.83 10.74
C CYS A 265 -9.85 -4.41 10.63
N LEU A 266 -10.32 -4.01 9.44
CA LEU A 266 -10.93 -2.69 9.20
C LEU A 266 -12.46 -2.79 9.21
N ASP A 267 -13.11 -1.76 9.77
CA ASP A 267 -14.56 -1.63 9.82
C ASP A 267 -15.19 -1.33 8.44
N ALA A 268 -16.51 -1.38 8.37
CA ALA A 268 -17.26 -1.19 7.13
C ALA A 268 -17.10 0.21 6.49
N GLU A 269 -16.72 1.24 7.25
CA GLU A 269 -16.54 2.59 6.72
C GLU A 269 -15.12 2.81 6.16
N VAL A 270 -14.12 2.27 6.84
CA VAL A 270 -12.70 2.43 6.53
C VAL A 270 -12.22 1.39 5.52
N ARG A 271 -12.70 0.14 5.62
CA ARG A 271 -12.25 -0.96 4.76
C ARG A 271 -12.39 -0.63 3.28
N PRO A 272 -13.55 -0.18 2.77
CA PRO A 272 -13.70 0.11 1.36
C PRO A 272 -12.70 1.18 0.92
N ARG A 273 -12.51 2.25 1.70
CA ARG A 273 -11.57 3.35 1.41
C ARG A 273 -10.11 2.87 1.35
N ALA A 274 -9.71 2.01 2.29
CA ALA A 274 -8.38 1.42 2.31
C ALA A 274 -8.11 0.52 1.09
N LEU A 275 -9.08 -0.31 0.70
CA LEU A 275 -9.00 -1.12 -0.53
C LEU A 275 -8.79 -0.24 -1.76
N ARG A 276 -9.52 0.86 -1.87
CA ARG A 276 -9.37 1.79 -3.00
C ARG A 276 -8.00 2.43 -3.07
N LEU A 277 -7.49 2.83 -1.91
CA LEU A 277 -6.16 3.42 -1.81
C LEU A 277 -5.09 2.43 -2.27
N ALA A 278 -5.21 1.16 -1.85
CA ALA A 278 -4.33 0.09 -2.30
C ALA A 278 -4.42 -0.13 -3.82
N ARG A 279 -5.63 -0.27 -4.40
CA ARG A 279 -5.81 -0.40 -5.85
C ARG A 279 -5.17 0.75 -6.63
N ARG A 280 -5.32 1.98 -6.15
CA ARG A 280 -4.70 3.17 -6.77
C ARG A 280 -3.19 3.13 -6.70
N ALA A 281 -2.63 2.73 -5.56
CA ALA A 281 -1.18 2.57 -5.40
C ALA A 281 -0.63 1.54 -6.41
N ILE A 282 -1.33 0.42 -6.57
CA ILE A 282 -0.99 -0.66 -7.50
C ILE A 282 -1.07 -0.19 -8.97
N ALA A 283 -2.23 0.36 -9.36
CA ALA A 283 -2.52 0.76 -10.73
C ALA A 283 -1.59 1.88 -11.23
N ARG A 284 -1.35 2.92 -10.41
CA ARG A 284 -0.54 4.08 -10.83
C ARG A 284 0.95 3.88 -10.61
N GLY A 285 1.35 3.19 -9.54
CA GLY A 285 2.77 3.02 -9.17
C GLY A 285 3.52 1.98 -9.97
N GLY A 286 2.86 1.31 -10.94
CA GLY A 286 3.36 0.11 -11.60
C GLY A 286 3.70 -1.02 -10.62
N VAL A 287 3.22 -0.93 -9.38
CA VAL A 287 3.48 -1.88 -8.30
C VAL A 287 2.82 -3.19 -8.63
N ALA A 288 3.61 -4.26 -8.59
CA ALA A 288 3.07 -5.60 -8.64
C ALA A 288 2.42 -5.90 -7.29
N ALA A 289 1.27 -6.55 -7.28
CA ALA A 289 0.63 -6.95 -6.04
C ALA A 289 0.29 -8.43 -6.01
N ILE A 290 0.45 -9.03 -4.84
CA ILE A 290 -0.14 -10.31 -4.49
C ILE A 290 -1.16 -10.05 -3.40
N VAL A 291 -2.41 -10.45 -3.60
CA VAL A 291 -3.49 -10.28 -2.63
C VAL A 291 -3.98 -11.66 -2.18
N VAL A 292 -3.97 -11.92 -0.88
CA VAL A 292 -4.71 -13.02 -0.28
C VAL A 292 -5.88 -12.40 0.43
N ASP A 293 -7.09 -12.78 0.04
CA ASP A 293 -8.29 -12.39 0.75
C ASP A 293 -9.26 -13.56 0.83
N GLN A 294 -10.10 -13.56 1.86
CA GLN A 294 -11.19 -14.53 2.01
C GLN A 294 -12.45 -14.05 1.27
N VAL A 295 -12.46 -12.78 0.87
CA VAL A 295 -13.59 -12.12 0.28
C VAL A 295 -13.38 -11.98 -1.23
N LEU A 296 -14.02 -12.88 -2.02
CA LEU A 296 -13.82 -12.92 -3.48
C LEU A 296 -14.21 -11.64 -4.21
N HIS A 297 -15.14 -10.85 -3.68
CA HIS A 297 -15.49 -9.57 -4.30
C HIS A 297 -14.36 -8.54 -4.15
N GLU A 298 -13.65 -8.51 -3.01
CA GLU A 298 -12.49 -7.64 -2.82
C GLU A 298 -11.37 -8.06 -3.79
N VAL A 299 -11.18 -9.36 -3.98
CA VAL A 299 -10.29 -9.93 -4.99
C VAL A 299 -10.68 -9.51 -6.40
N GLY A 300 -11.95 -9.68 -6.78
CA GLY A 300 -12.46 -9.36 -8.12
C GLY A 300 -12.27 -7.89 -8.49
N VAL A 301 -12.33 -7.01 -7.49
CA VAL A 301 -12.11 -5.56 -7.61
C VAL A 301 -10.63 -5.21 -7.59
N LEU A 302 -9.80 -5.81 -6.74
CA LEU A 302 -8.38 -5.45 -6.62
C LEU A 302 -7.52 -6.05 -7.72
N CYS A 303 -7.84 -7.27 -8.15
CA CYS A 303 -6.94 -8.12 -8.91
C CYS A 303 -7.30 -8.20 -10.39
N ASP A 304 -6.26 -8.35 -11.21
CA ASP A 304 -6.37 -8.58 -12.65
C ASP A 304 -6.31 -10.08 -12.97
N GLN A 305 -5.67 -10.86 -12.11
CA GLN A 305 -5.44 -12.30 -12.26
C GLN A 305 -5.71 -13.01 -10.94
N ALA A 306 -6.01 -14.30 -10.99
CA ALA A 306 -6.16 -15.14 -9.82
C ALA A 306 -5.44 -16.47 -10.01
N VAL A 307 -5.05 -17.04 -8.88
CA VAL A 307 -4.40 -18.33 -8.76
C VAL A 307 -5.07 -19.07 -7.62
N PHE A 308 -5.61 -20.25 -7.92
CA PHE A 308 -6.21 -21.15 -6.94
C PHE A 308 -5.15 -22.05 -6.34
N VAL A 309 -5.13 -22.09 -5.00
CA VAL A 309 -4.17 -22.87 -4.21
C VAL A 309 -4.93 -23.94 -3.42
N HIS A 310 -4.48 -25.18 -3.55
CA HIS A 310 -5.01 -26.34 -2.85
C HIS A 310 -3.88 -27.32 -2.50
N ASP A 311 -3.87 -27.83 -1.27
CA ASP A 311 -2.83 -28.70 -0.68
C ASP A 311 -1.39 -28.22 -0.95
N GLY A 312 -1.17 -26.91 -0.85
CA GLY A 312 0.12 -26.28 -1.10
C GLY A 312 0.54 -26.19 -2.56
N ALA A 313 -0.29 -26.63 -3.51
CA ALA A 313 -0.03 -26.56 -4.95
C ALA A 313 -0.95 -25.54 -5.64
N ILE A 314 -0.50 -25.01 -6.78
CA ILE A 314 -1.34 -24.19 -7.66
C ILE A 314 -2.14 -25.13 -8.58
N VAL A 315 -3.47 -25.07 -8.48
CA VAL A 315 -4.37 -25.98 -9.21
C VAL A 315 -5.14 -25.32 -10.35
N ASP A 316 -5.30 -24.00 -10.31
CA ASP A 316 -5.93 -23.23 -11.39
C ASP A 316 -5.36 -21.79 -11.43
N ARG A 317 -5.37 -21.14 -12.59
CA ARG A 317 -4.77 -19.80 -12.77
C ARG A 317 -5.33 -19.05 -13.98
N ASP A 318 -4.93 -17.78 -14.08
CA ASP A 318 -5.13 -16.87 -15.22
C ASP A 318 -6.55 -16.28 -15.35
N ASP A 319 -6.92 -15.87 -16.57
CA ASP A 319 -8.16 -15.14 -16.85
C ASP A 319 -9.42 -15.99 -16.56
N ASP A 320 -9.33 -17.32 -16.72
CA ASP A 320 -10.40 -18.27 -16.37
C ASP A 320 -10.69 -18.21 -14.86
N ALA A 321 -9.65 -18.24 -14.04
CA ALA A 321 -9.77 -18.12 -12.59
C ALA A 321 -10.45 -16.80 -12.17
N MET A 322 -10.09 -15.68 -12.81
CA MET A 322 -10.74 -14.39 -12.54
C MET A 322 -12.18 -14.31 -13.02
N ARG A 323 -12.49 -14.89 -14.18
CA ARG A 323 -13.86 -14.93 -14.71
C ARG A 323 -14.78 -15.74 -13.80
N MET A 324 -14.32 -16.89 -13.29
CA MET A 324 -15.02 -17.65 -12.26
C MET A 324 -15.26 -16.85 -10.97
N ILE A 325 -14.25 -16.09 -10.51
CA ILE A 325 -14.38 -15.23 -9.32
C ILE A 325 -15.39 -14.10 -9.52
N ARG A 326 -15.48 -13.53 -10.74
CA ARG A 326 -16.37 -12.39 -11.04
C ARG A 326 -17.79 -12.79 -11.44
N HIS A 327 -17.97 -13.97 -12.00
CA HIS A 327 -19.23 -14.39 -12.64
C HIS A 327 -19.78 -15.74 -12.17
N GLY A 328 -19.06 -16.45 -11.29
CA GLY A 328 -19.41 -17.79 -10.83
C GLY A 328 -19.05 -18.90 -11.85
N ALA A 329 -19.08 -20.16 -11.38
CA ALA A 329 -18.67 -21.34 -12.16
C ALA A 329 -19.65 -21.71 -13.30
N ALA A 330 -20.83 -21.10 -13.36
CA ALA A 330 -21.88 -21.47 -14.31
C ALA A 330 -21.51 -21.28 -15.81
N ARG A 331 -20.43 -20.57 -16.12
CA ARG A 331 -19.99 -20.27 -17.50
C ARG A 331 -18.67 -20.92 -17.89
N GLU A 332 -17.89 -21.43 -16.93
CA GLU A 332 -16.53 -21.93 -17.16
C GLU A 332 -16.28 -23.19 -16.33
N ARG A 333 -15.71 -24.23 -16.93
CA ARG A 333 -15.34 -25.44 -16.19
C ARG A 333 -13.98 -25.24 -15.54
N PRO A 334 -13.88 -25.26 -14.20
CA PRO A 334 -12.59 -25.21 -13.53
C PRO A 334 -11.73 -26.40 -13.90
N ARG A 335 -10.41 -26.22 -13.91
CA ARG A 335 -9.46 -27.30 -14.21
C ARG A 335 -9.37 -28.31 -13.06
N HIS A 336 -9.78 -27.91 -11.86
CA HIS A 336 -9.68 -28.70 -10.64
C HIS A 336 -10.99 -28.70 -9.83
N PRO A 337 -11.47 -29.86 -9.33
CA PRO A 337 -12.74 -29.96 -8.59
C PRO A 337 -12.83 -29.06 -7.35
N GLU A 338 -11.72 -28.87 -6.64
CA GLU A 338 -11.71 -28.01 -5.45
C GLU A 338 -11.83 -26.51 -5.77
N THR A 339 -11.45 -26.10 -6.98
CA THR A 339 -11.74 -24.75 -7.48
C THR A 339 -13.24 -24.55 -7.63
N ASP A 340 -13.92 -25.54 -8.24
CA ASP A 340 -15.38 -25.55 -8.40
C ASP A 340 -16.06 -25.43 -7.04
N ARG A 341 -15.68 -26.31 -6.11
CA ARG A 341 -16.23 -26.35 -4.75
C ARG A 341 -16.05 -25.02 -4.01
N TYR A 342 -14.90 -24.36 -4.15
CA TYR A 342 -14.64 -23.07 -3.52
C TYR A 342 -15.52 -21.96 -4.11
N VAL A 343 -15.57 -21.87 -5.44
CA VAL A 343 -16.38 -20.87 -6.14
C VAL A 343 -17.87 -21.11 -5.85
N ASP A 344 -18.34 -22.34 -5.91
CA ASP A 344 -19.72 -22.70 -5.61
C ASP A 344 -20.13 -22.39 -4.17
N ALA A 345 -19.25 -22.65 -3.19
CA ALA A 345 -19.50 -22.29 -1.81
C ALA A 345 -19.60 -20.78 -1.61
N PHE A 346 -18.86 -19.98 -2.37
CA PHE A 346 -18.94 -18.52 -2.29
C PHE A 346 -20.23 -17.99 -2.92
N TRP A 347 -20.60 -18.49 -4.10
CA TRP A 347 -21.78 -18.02 -4.84
C TRP A 347 -23.10 -18.67 -4.37
N SER A 348 -23.07 -19.63 -3.45
CA SER A 348 -24.29 -20.27 -2.93
C SER A 348 -25.23 -19.26 -2.29
N LEU A 349 -24.71 -18.35 -1.47
CA LEU A 349 -25.53 -17.34 -0.78
C LEU A 349 -26.23 -16.38 -1.76
N GLU A 350 -25.54 -15.97 -2.82
CA GLU A 350 -26.14 -15.10 -3.84
C GLU A 350 -27.25 -15.84 -4.61
N ARG A 351 -27.06 -17.14 -4.90
CA ARG A 351 -28.10 -17.99 -5.49
C ARG A 351 -29.30 -18.11 -4.57
N ASP A 352 -29.07 -18.36 -3.28
CA ASP A 352 -30.12 -18.48 -2.26
C ASP A 352 -30.92 -17.16 -2.13
N MET A 353 -30.24 -16.01 -2.15
CA MET A 353 -30.90 -14.70 -2.13
C MET A 353 -31.74 -14.45 -3.40
N LYS A 354 -31.24 -14.83 -4.59
CA LYS A 354 -32.01 -14.73 -5.85
C LYS A 354 -33.26 -15.62 -5.81
N LEU A 355 -33.13 -16.84 -5.29
CA LEU A 355 -34.24 -17.78 -5.10
C LEU A 355 -35.29 -17.22 -4.12
N ALA A 356 -34.84 -16.68 -2.98
CA ALA A 356 -35.73 -16.17 -1.93
C ALA A 356 -36.50 -14.91 -2.33
N THR A 357 -35.91 -14.05 -3.17
CA THR A 357 -36.52 -12.76 -3.54
C THR A 357 -37.45 -12.84 -4.76
N GLY A 358 -37.49 -13.97 -5.48
CA GLY A 358 -38.37 -14.20 -6.63
C GLY A 358 -38.15 -13.26 -7.82
N LYS A 359 -37.17 -12.35 -7.73
CA LYS A 359 -36.78 -11.42 -8.77
C LYS A 359 -35.41 -11.83 -9.27
N SER A 360 -35.28 -11.94 -10.59
CA SER A 360 -34.01 -11.66 -11.27
C SER A 360 -33.74 -10.17 -11.09
N ALA A 361 -33.45 -9.73 -9.87
CA ALA A 361 -32.79 -8.45 -9.72
C ALA A 361 -31.43 -8.67 -10.36
N ASP A 362 -31.13 -7.90 -11.41
CA ASP A 362 -29.76 -7.56 -11.79
C ASP A 362 -29.13 -6.83 -10.60
N LEU A 363 -28.92 -7.57 -9.50
CA LEU A 363 -28.11 -7.15 -8.38
C LEU A 363 -26.76 -6.84 -9.01
N PRO A 364 -26.27 -5.59 -8.89
CA PRO A 364 -24.94 -5.26 -9.33
C PRO A 364 -24.01 -6.34 -8.78
N PRO A 365 -23.12 -6.92 -9.60
CA PRO A 365 -22.22 -7.96 -9.12
C PRO A 365 -21.56 -7.48 -7.83
N CYS A 366 -21.55 -8.33 -6.80
CA CYS A 366 -20.99 -8.00 -5.50
C CYS A 366 -19.62 -7.33 -5.68
N GLY A 367 -19.49 -6.07 -5.26
CA GLY A 367 -18.28 -5.26 -5.45
C GLY A 367 -18.39 -4.12 -6.48
N ALA A 368 -19.47 -4.01 -7.25
CA ALA A 368 -19.71 -2.86 -8.15
C ALA A 368 -19.72 -1.51 -7.39
N GLU A 369 -20.27 -1.49 -6.17
CA GLU A 369 -20.23 -0.31 -5.29
C GLU A 369 -18.80 0.04 -4.87
N ILE A 370 -17.99 -0.97 -4.57
CA ILE A 370 -16.58 -0.78 -4.22
C ILE A 370 -15.84 -0.24 -5.44
N GLN A 371 -16.06 -0.81 -6.64
CA GLN A 371 -15.45 -0.38 -7.89
C GLN A 371 -15.83 1.06 -8.25
N ALA A 372 -17.12 1.41 -8.22
CA ALA A 372 -17.60 2.77 -8.45
C ALA A 372 -16.95 3.77 -7.47
N ALA A 373 -16.91 3.40 -6.18
CA ALA A 373 -16.27 4.24 -5.19
C ALA A 373 -14.74 4.34 -5.39
N ILE A 374 -14.08 3.32 -5.98
CA ILE A 374 -12.66 3.37 -6.33
C ILE A 374 -12.42 4.37 -7.45
N ASP A 375 -13.29 4.37 -8.45
CA ASP A 375 -13.20 5.24 -9.61
C ASP A 375 -13.49 6.70 -9.22
N ASP A 376 -14.43 6.92 -8.29
CA ASP A 376 -14.82 8.25 -7.78
C ASP A 376 -13.77 8.94 -6.89
N LEU A 377 -12.77 8.22 -6.37
CA LEU A 377 -11.77 8.85 -5.52
C LEU A 377 -10.95 9.92 -6.31
N PRO A 378 -10.49 11.00 -5.69
CA PRO A 378 -9.66 12.01 -6.36
C PRO A 378 -8.25 11.48 -6.68
N GLU A 379 -7.70 11.80 -7.86
CA GLU A 379 -6.38 11.29 -8.29
C GLU A 379 -5.28 11.54 -7.25
N ILE A 380 -4.43 10.52 -7.04
CA ILE A 380 -3.24 10.65 -6.21
C ILE A 380 -2.11 11.13 -7.11
N HIS A 381 -1.97 12.45 -7.25
CA HIS A 381 -0.80 13.02 -7.91
C HIS A 381 0.45 12.60 -7.16
N PHE A 382 1.38 11.94 -7.87
CA PHE A 382 2.71 11.63 -7.36
C PHE A 382 3.31 12.88 -6.77
N LEU A 383 4.04 12.68 -5.68
CA LEU A 383 4.69 13.82 -5.10
C LEU A 383 5.67 14.40 -6.15
N GLY A 384 5.54 15.67 -6.58
CA GLY A 384 6.53 16.48 -7.30
C GLY A 384 6.97 17.67 -6.42
N PRO A 385 8.23 18.16 -6.46
CA PRO A 385 8.59 19.42 -5.83
C PRO A 385 8.19 20.63 -6.72
N PRO A 386 7.80 21.80 -6.15
CA PRO A 386 7.56 22.13 -4.74
C PRO A 386 6.07 22.04 -4.38
N TRP A 387 5.80 21.55 -3.16
CA TRP A 387 4.48 21.32 -2.56
C TRP A 387 3.62 22.55 -2.33
N ASP A 388 4.09 23.72 -2.76
CA ASP A 388 3.40 24.98 -2.62
C ASP A 388 4.10 26.07 -3.46
N ALA A 389 4.17 25.88 -4.78
CA ALA A 389 4.57 26.96 -5.70
C ALA A 389 3.40 27.93 -5.98
N ALA A 390 2.86 28.51 -4.93
CA ALA A 390 2.22 29.81 -5.01
C ALA A 390 2.72 30.60 -3.80
N LEU A 391 3.72 31.45 -4.04
CA LEU A 391 3.78 32.71 -3.30
C LEU A 391 2.41 33.37 -3.55
N LEU A 392 1.48 33.26 -2.59
CA LEU A 392 0.40 34.23 -2.50
C LEU A 392 1.08 35.51 -2.02
N GLU A 393 1.67 36.23 -2.97
CA GLU A 393 2.14 37.59 -2.75
C GLU A 393 1.01 38.37 -2.09
N ARG A 394 1.33 39.07 -1.01
CA ARG A 394 0.34 39.78 -0.18
C ARG A 394 -0.54 40.64 -1.09
N GLY A 395 -1.85 40.47 -1.02
CA GLY A 395 -2.78 41.30 -1.80
C GLY A 395 -3.64 40.58 -2.85
N ASN A 396 -3.51 39.27 -3.06
CA ASN A 396 -4.39 38.56 -4.01
C ASN A 396 -5.77 38.18 -3.42
N ALA A 397 -6.82 38.30 -4.25
CA ALA A 397 -8.18 37.89 -3.93
C ALA A 397 -8.33 36.36 -3.96
N VAL A 398 -8.95 35.81 -2.92
CA VAL A 398 -9.17 34.38 -2.73
C VAL A 398 -10.61 34.11 -2.28
N ARG A 399 -11.14 32.92 -2.58
CA ARG A 399 -12.40 32.43 -2.03
C ARG A 399 -12.13 31.42 -0.92
N ILE A 400 -12.82 31.58 0.20
CA ILE A 400 -12.73 30.67 1.34
C ILE A 400 -13.74 29.53 1.16
N VAL A 401 -13.32 28.27 1.26
CA VAL A 401 -14.17 27.08 1.10
C VAL A 401 -14.03 26.15 2.30
N GLY A 402 -15.13 25.53 2.75
CA GLY A 402 -15.08 24.39 3.67
C GLY A 402 -14.60 24.72 5.10
N LEU A 403 -15.23 25.68 5.78
CA LEU A 403 -15.02 25.89 7.21
C LEU A 403 -15.95 24.99 8.02
N THR A 404 -15.38 24.03 8.75
CA THR A 404 -16.10 22.96 9.47
C THR A 404 -16.87 23.44 10.70
N SER A 405 -16.52 24.58 11.31
CA SER A 405 -17.20 25.09 12.52
C SER A 405 -18.06 26.35 12.32
N GLN A 406 -18.00 27.00 11.15
CA GLN A 406 -18.83 28.17 10.87
C GLN A 406 -19.30 28.15 9.41
N ARG A 407 -20.50 27.59 9.18
CA ARG A 407 -21.19 27.61 7.88
C ARG A 407 -21.32 29.02 7.26
N ARG A 408 -21.13 30.09 8.04
CA ARG A 408 -21.25 31.51 7.63
C ARG A 408 -20.21 32.01 6.62
N TYR A 409 -19.08 31.33 6.44
CA TYR A 409 -17.93 31.87 5.69
C TYR A 409 -17.51 31.04 4.48
N ASN A 410 -18.26 29.98 4.16
CA ASN A 410 -18.05 29.20 2.94
C ASN A 410 -18.45 30.03 1.70
N GLY A 411 -17.60 30.09 0.69
CA GLY A 411 -17.82 30.80 -0.57
C GLY A 411 -17.52 32.30 -0.55
N LYS A 412 -17.05 32.89 0.56
CA LYS A 412 -16.77 34.34 0.63
C LYS A 412 -15.42 34.70 -0.01
N ALA A 413 -15.39 35.84 -0.70
CA ALA A 413 -14.15 36.43 -1.20
C ALA A 413 -13.40 37.17 -0.07
N ALA A 414 -12.08 37.03 -0.06
CA ALA A 414 -11.17 37.59 0.92
C ALA A 414 -9.83 37.96 0.26
N VAL A 415 -9.02 38.76 0.93
CA VAL A 415 -7.64 39.09 0.51
C VAL A 415 -6.66 38.50 1.51
N VAL A 416 -5.61 37.85 1.02
CA VAL A 416 -4.56 37.31 1.89
C VAL A 416 -3.65 38.44 2.37
N LEU A 417 -3.56 38.63 3.69
CA LEU A 417 -2.73 39.66 4.30
C LEU A 417 -1.32 39.16 4.60
N SER A 418 -1.23 38.04 5.31
CA SER A 418 0.05 37.47 5.76
C SER A 418 -0.13 36.03 6.21
N ARG A 419 0.97 35.31 6.39
CA ARG A 419 0.98 34.08 7.18
C ARG A 419 0.74 34.41 8.65
N VAL A 420 0.16 33.48 9.41
CA VAL A 420 0.09 33.60 10.87
C VAL A 420 1.46 33.25 11.44
N GLU A 421 1.99 34.10 12.29
CA GLU A 421 3.30 33.90 12.92
C GLU A 421 3.25 32.67 13.85
N GLY A 422 4.20 31.75 13.69
CA GLY A 422 4.25 30.49 14.44
C GLY A 422 3.37 29.34 13.92
N ASP A 423 2.50 29.57 12.92
CA ASP A 423 1.69 28.51 12.30
C ASP A 423 1.88 28.47 10.78
N PRO A 424 2.64 27.49 10.25
CA PRO A 424 2.98 27.46 8.84
C PRO A 424 1.78 27.21 7.90
N PHE A 425 0.65 26.71 8.40
CA PHE A 425 -0.48 26.27 7.57
C PHE A 425 -1.68 27.22 7.63
N ARG A 426 -1.59 28.30 8.41
CA ARG A 426 -2.64 29.32 8.54
C ARG A 426 -2.25 30.65 7.89
N TYR A 427 -3.22 31.22 7.21
CA TYR A 427 -3.13 32.54 6.60
C TYR A 427 -4.13 33.48 7.23
N LYS A 428 -3.68 34.71 7.47
CA LYS A 428 -4.53 35.82 7.89
C LYS A 428 -5.16 36.41 6.63
N VAL A 429 -6.48 36.34 6.54
CA VAL A 429 -7.26 36.82 5.39
C VAL A 429 -8.22 37.91 5.84
N ARG A 430 -8.42 38.92 5.00
CA ARG A 430 -9.37 40.01 5.20
C ARG A 430 -10.58 39.81 4.31
N LEU A 431 -11.76 39.72 4.89
CA LEU A 431 -13.04 39.66 4.19
C LEU A 431 -13.44 41.04 3.66
N ARG A 432 -14.42 41.07 2.74
CA ARG A 432 -15.02 42.32 2.24
C ARG A 432 -15.65 43.20 3.33
N ASP A 433 -16.14 42.59 4.41
CA ASP A 433 -16.69 43.28 5.58
C ASP A 433 -15.59 43.78 6.56
N SER A 434 -14.34 43.86 6.09
CA SER A 434 -13.14 44.26 6.85
C SER A 434 -12.77 43.34 8.02
N GLN A 435 -13.52 42.27 8.27
CA GLN A 435 -13.15 41.29 9.28
C GLN A 435 -11.90 40.53 8.85
N THR A 436 -11.04 40.25 9.82
CA THR A 436 -9.81 39.51 9.59
C THR A 436 -9.85 38.17 10.31
N LEU A 437 -9.60 37.09 9.57
CA LEU A 437 -9.72 35.71 10.04
C LEU A 437 -8.43 34.94 9.78
N ALA A 438 -8.13 33.97 10.63
CA ALA A 438 -7.11 32.96 10.34
C ALA A 438 -7.78 31.75 9.68
N VAL A 439 -7.33 31.39 8.47
CA VAL A 439 -7.92 30.33 7.67
C VAL A 439 -6.83 29.34 7.25
N ARG A 440 -7.15 28.04 7.25
CA ARG A 440 -6.24 26.98 6.76
C ARG A 440 -5.94 27.20 5.26
N ARG A 441 -4.70 26.98 4.85
CA ARG A 441 -4.29 27.10 3.43
C ARG A 441 -5.17 26.30 2.48
N ALA A 442 -5.51 25.06 2.87
CA ALA A 442 -6.35 24.15 2.07
C ALA A 442 -7.77 24.69 1.77
N ASN A 443 -8.22 25.70 2.52
CA ASN A 443 -9.53 26.31 2.36
C ASN A 443 -9.50 27.52 1.43
N LEU A 444 -8.36 27.88 0.84
CA LEU A 444 -8.21 29.05 -0.03
C LEU A 444 -8.18 28.66 -1.51
N VAL A 445 -8.93 29.39 -2.33
CA VAL A 445 -8.97 29.26 -3.79
C VAL A 445 -8.61 30.61 -4.43
N ARG A 446 -7.66 30.66 -5.37
CA ARG A 446 -7.26 31.90 -6.05
C ARG A 446 -8.34 32.38 -7.03
N LEU A 447 -8.53 33.70 -7.13
CA LEU A 447 -9.38 34.35 -8.12
C LEU A 447 -8.47 35.09 -9.12
N GLU A 448 -8.69 34.97 -10.42
CA GLU A 448 -8.05 35.80 -11.45
C GLU A 448 -9.09 36.69 -12.14
N GLU A 449 -8.68 37.90 -12.51
CA GLU A 449 -9.53 38.83 -13.26
C GLU A 449 -9.32 38.62 -14.76
N GLU A 450 -10.28 37.99 -15.43
CA GLU A 450 -10.39 38.06 -16.89
C GLU A 450 -11.57 38.99 -17.26
N GLY A 451 -11.26 40.16 -17.83
CA GLY A 451 -12.22 40.96 -18.59
C GLY A 451 -13.51 41.40 -17.87
N GLY A 452 -13.43 41.79 -16.59
CA GLY A 452 -14.57 42.35 -15.85
C GLY A 452 -15.52 41.32 -15.23
N GLN A 453 -15.25 40.02 -15.39
CA GLN A 453 -15.85 38.95 -14.60
C GLN A 453 -14.78 38.32 -13.70
N VAL A 454 -15.07 38.22 -12.41
CA VAL A 454 -14.20 37.53 -11.45
C VAL A 454 -14.22 36.04 -11.77
N ALA A 455 -13.20 35.55 -12.46
CA ALA A 455 -13.03 34.14 -12.77
C ALA A 455 -12.30 33.44 -11.61
N THR A 456 -12.91 32.39 -11.05
CA THR A 456 -12.25 31.56 -10.05
C THR A 456 -11.21 30.67 -10.74
N THR A 457 -9.91 30.95 -10.59
CA THR A 457 -8.87 30.01 -11.04
C THR A 457 -8.62 28.95 -9.97
N THR A 458 -9.56 28.02 -9.92
CA THR A 458 -9.29 26.61 -9.66
C THR A 458 -10.30 25.84 -10.50
N GLY A 459 -9.80 25.03 -11.44
CA GLY A 459 -10.52 23.96 -12.15
C GLY A 459 -12.04 24.11 -12.21
N PRO A 460 -12.60 24.80 -13.23
CA PRO A 460 -14.02 25.14 -13.34
C PRO A 460 -15.02 23.97 -13.44
N ARG A 461 -14.62 22.71 -13.20
CA ARG A 461 -15.46 21.52 -13.38
C ARG A 461 -15.92 20.82 -12.09
N LEU A 462 -15.35 21.13 -10.92
CA LEU A 462 -15.62 20.33 -9.71
C LEU A 462 -16.80 20.84 -8.87
N LEU A 463 -16.99 22.15 -8.75
CA LEU A 463 -18.05 22.73 -7.91
C LEU A 463 -19.41 22.84 -8.62
N ALA A 464 -19.43 22.95 -9.94
CA ALA A 464 -20.67 22.91 -10.72
C ALA A 464 -21.31 21.51 -10.63
N ARG A 465 -20.53 20.43 -10.71
CA ARG A 465 -21.02 19.05 -10.55
C ARG A 465 -21.51 18.72 -9.14
N LEU A 466 -20.90 19.28 -8.09
CA LEU A 466 -21.35 19.04 -6.71
C LEU A 466 -22.66 19.76 -6.36
N ARG A 467 -22.97 20.86 -7.05
CA ARG A 467 -24.22 21.60 -6.84
C ARG A 467 -25.38 20.98 -7.61
N ASP A 468 -25.16 20.50 -8.83
CA ASP A 468 -26.22 19.85 -9.62
C ASP A 468 -26.58 18.46 -9.04
N TYR A 469 -25.62 17.73 -8.46
CA TYR A 469 -25.86 16.43 -7.82
C TYR A 469 -26.64 16.52 -6.49
N ALA A 470 -26.47 17.61 -5.73
CA ALA A 470 -27.17 17.79 -4.45
C ALA A 470 -28.64 18.23 -4.62
N TYR A 471 -28.99 18.87 -5.75
CA TYR A 471 -30.37 19.31 -6.03
C TYR A 471 -31.19 18.30 -6.86
N SER A 472 -30.57 17.33 -7.53
CA SER A 472 -31.28 16.29 -8.30
C SER A 472 -31.69 15.06 -7.46
N LEU A 473 -31.35 14.99 -6.17
CA LEU A 473 -31.66 13.87 -5.27
C LEU A 473 -32.91 14.09 -4.38
N ILE A 474 -33.76 15.07 -4.70
CA ILE A 474 -35.10 15.21 -4.10
C ILE A 474 -36.15 14.87 -5.18
N PRO A 475 -36.77 13.68 -5.16
CA PRO A 475 -37.89 13.36 -6.04
C PRO A 475 -39.10 14.24 -5.71
N ALA A 476 -39.62 14.95 -6.71
CA ALA A 476 -40.91 15.62 -6.67
C ALA A 476 -42.03 14.57 -6.59
N GLY A 477 -42.38 14.13 -5.38
CA GLY A 477 -43.27 12.99 -5.22
C GLY A 477 -44.04 12.87 -3.91
N LYS A 478 -44.08 13.89 -3.04
CA LYS A 478 -45.14 14.06 -2.02
C LYS A 478 -45.38 15.55 -1.76
N ARG A 479 -46.01 16.21 -2.73
CA ARG A 479 -46.80 17.42 -2.49
C ARG A 479 -48.27 17.02 -2.60
N LYS A 480 -48.95 16.92 -1.46
CA LYS A 480 -50.34 17.37 -1.26
C LYS A 480 -50.81 17.09 0.19
N MET A 481 -51.29 18.17 0.82
CA MET A 481 -52.41 18.31 1.77
C MET A 481 -52.41 17.34 2.97
N SER A 482 -52.40 17.78 4.23
CA SER A 482 -52.95 18.97 4.89
C SER A 482 -52.08 19.39 6.06
#